data_AF-A0A336JYJ2-F1
#
_entry.id   AF-A0A336JYJ2-F1
#
_cell.length_a   1.000
_cell.length_b   1.000
_cell.length_c   1.000
_cell.angle_alpha   90.00
_cell.angle_beta   90.00
_cell.angle_gamma   90.00
#
_symmetry.space_group_name_H-M   'P 1'
#
loop_
_entity.id
_entity.type
_entity.pdbx_description
1 polymer ?
#
loop_
_entity_poly.entity_id
_entity_poly.type
_entity_poly.pdbx_seq_one_letter_code
_entity_poly.pdbx_strand_id
1 'polypeptide(L)'
;MRKRAVDLSLEELAVLGGNAALRAAKRAQDAGLVVTGTVDFLENGQAASKLAQRQPSGLVAVFEDGINSDPEAANSDMSKQNHGRSD
;
A
#
# COMPACT_ATOMS: atom_id res chain seq x y z
N MET A 1 28.72 2.74 25.65
CA MET A 1 27.67 2.18 26.52
C MET A 1 26.45 1.85 25.67
N ARG A 2 25.84 0.67 25.80
CA ARG A 2 24.56 0.35 25.12
C ARG A 2 23.41 0.76 26.05
N LYS A 3 22.53 1.65 25.59
CA LYS A 3 21.27 1.98 26.29
C LYS A 3 20.29 0.81 26.19
N ARG A 4 19.47 0.57 27.21
CA ARG A 4 18.38 -0.41 27.12
C ARG A 4 17.24 0.20 26.31
N ALA A 5 16.40 -0.63 25.70
CA ALA A 5 15.28 -0.16 24.88
C ALA A 5 14.32 0.77 25.66
N VAL A 6 14.17 0.54 26.97
CA VAL A 6 13.36 1.36 27.88
C VAL A 6 13.97 2.74 28.20
N ASP A 7 15.26 2.92 27.91
CA ASP A 7 15.99 4.17 28.16
C ASP A 7 16.11 5.03 26.88
N LEU A 8 15.55 4.56 25.77
CA LEU A 8 15.58 5.27 24.49
C LEU A 8 14.47 6.32 24.44
N SER A 9 14.78 7.48 23.87
CA SER A 9 13.73 8.40 23.45
C SER A 9 12.86 7.76 22.35
N LEU A 10 11.65 8.30 22.13
CA LEU A 10 10.80 7.85 21.03
C LEU A 10 11.51 7.95 19.67
N GLU A 11 12.32 8.99 19.48
CA GLU A 11 13.10 9.18 18.27
C GLU A 11 14.21 8.12 18.13
N GLU A 12 14.95 7.83 19.21
CA GLU A 12 15.96 6.77 19.22
C GLU A 12 15.33 5.38 18.98
N LEU A 13 14.15 5.14 19.53
CA LEU A 13 13.39 3.91 19.32
C LEU A 13 12.89 3.79 17.88
N ALA A 14 12.38 4.88 17.29
CA ALA A 14 11.95 4.93 15.91
C ALA A 14 13.11 4.66 14.94
N VAL A 15 14.28 5.26 15.19
CA VAL A 15 15.50 5.00 14.40
C VAL A 15 15.92 3.53 14.53
N LEU A 16 15.86 2.94 15.73
CA LEU A 16 16.18 1.54 15.95
C LEU A 16 15.21 0.61 15.19
N GLY A 17 13.92 0.90 15.24
CA GLY A 17 12.86 0.19 14.50
C GLY A 17 13.04 0.29 12.99
N GLY A 18 13.26 1.50 12.46
CA GLY A 18 13.50 1.74 11.03
C GLY A 18 14.74 0.99 10.52
N ASN A 19 15.83 0.98 11.30
CA ASN A 19 17.04 0.23 10.95
C ASN A 19 16.81 -1.30 10.98
N ALA A 20 16.01 -1.81 11.92
CA ALA A 20 15.65 -3.22 11.97
C ALA A 20 14.79 -3.63 10.76
N ALA A 21 13.78 -2.83 10.43
CA ALA A 21 12.93 -3.02 9.26
C ALA A 21 13.75 -3.01 7.96
N LEU A 22 14.67 -2.06 7.80
CA LEU A 22 15.57 -2.00 6.64
C LEU A 22 16.43 -3.25 6.50
N ARG A 23 16.99 -3.75 7.61
CA ARG A 23 17.80 -4.99 7.60
C ARG A 23 16.95 -6.21 7.23
N ALA A 24 15.73 -6.31 7.75
CA ALA A 24 14.81 -7.39 7.42
C ALA A 24 14.43 -7.37 5.94
N ALA A 25 14.08 -6.19 5.41
CA ALA A 25 13.74 -6.00 4.01
C ALA A 25 14.88 -6.39 3.06
N LYS A 26 16.13 -6.00 3.39
CA LYS A 26 17.30 -6.40 2.60
C LYS A 26 17.48 -7.91 2.57
N ARG A 27 17.42 -8.58 3.72
CA ARG A 27 17.55 -10.04 3.80
C ARG A 27 16.47 -10.77 3.03
N ALA A 28 15.23 -10.27 3.06
CA ALA A 28 14.13 -10.83 2.28
C ALA A 28 14.41 -10.70 0.77
N GLN A 29 14.85 -9.52 0.32
CA GLN A 29 15.21 -9.30 -1.09
C GLN A 29 16.39 -10.17 -1.54
N ASP A 30 17.42 -10.32 -0.72
CA ASP A 30 18.57 -11.18 -1.00
C ASP A 30 18.16 -12.66 -1.13
N ALA A 31 17.08 -13.06 -0.46
CA ALA A 31 16.46 -14.39 -0.59
C ALA A 31 15.48 -14.51 -1.77
N GLY A 32 15.36 -13.48 -2.62
CA GLY A 32 14.43 -13.44 -3.75
C GLY A 32 12.97 -13.18 -3.37
N LEU A 33 12.70 -12.77 -2.13
CA LEU A 33 11.35 -12.45 -1.67
C LEU A 33 10.96 -11.01 -2.00
N VAL A 34 9.69 -10.83 -2.36
CA VAL A 34 9.08 -9.53 -2.54
C VAL A 34 8.81 -8.89 -1.18
N VAL A 35 9.18 -7.60 -1.03
CA VAL A 35 8.90 -6.81 0.17
C VAL A 35 7.83 -5.78 -0.16
N THR A 36 6.66 -5.92 0.48
CA THR A 36 5.58 -4.93 0.44
C THR A 36 5.33 -4.34 1.81
N GLY A 37 4.77 -3.12 1.84
CA GLY A 37 4.37 -2.40 3.04
C GLY A 37 3.35 -1.34 2.69
N THR A 38 2.93 -0.55 3.67
CA THR A 38 2.06 0.60 3.45
C THR A 38 2.82 1.90 3.65
N VAL A 39 2.40 2.93 2.91
CA VAL A 39 2.90 4.30 2.99
C VAL A 39 1.70 5.23 3.07
N ASP A 40 1.70 6.11 4.05
CA ASP A 40 0.62 7.06 4.26
C ASP A 40 0.88 8.35 3.46
N PHE A 41 -0.09 8.73 2.64
CA PHE A 41 -0.12 9.98 1.89
C PHE A 41 -1.19 10.90 2.45
N LEU A 42 -1.00 12.20 2.29
CA LEU A 42 -2.04 13.18 2.54
C LEU A 42 -2.75 13.48 1.22
N GLU A 43 -4.00 13.03 1.11
CA GLU A 43 -4.86 13.24 -0.06
C GLU A 43 -6.09 14.03 0.38
N ASN A 44 -6.33 15.19 -0.24
CA ASN A 44 -7.47 16.05 0.10
C ASN A 44 -7.59 16.39 1.60
N GLY A 45 -6.45 16.48 2.30
CA GLY A 45 -6.40 16.77 3.74
C GLY A 45 -6.68 15.57 4.65
N GLN A 46 -6.80 14.36 4.11
CA GLN A 46 -6.95 13.12 4.86
C GLN A 46 -5.75 12.20 4.65
N ALA A 47 -5.40 11.43 5.69
CA ALA A 47 -4.38 10.41 5.57
C ALA A 47 -4.95 9.18 4.84
N ALA A 48 -4.38 8.85 3.69
CA ALA A 48 -4.69 7.67 2.89
C ALA A 48 -3.49 6.73 2.91
N SER A 49 -3.68 5.50 3.38
CA SER A 49 -2.63 4.47 3.38
C SER A 49 -2.65 3.73 2.05
N LYS A 50 -1.51 3.68 1.36
CA LYS A 50 -1.36 2.97 0.09
C LYS A 50 -0.37 1.83 0.19
N LEU A 51 -0.64 0.75 -0.54
CA LEU A 51 0.31 -0.35 -0.66
C LEU A 51 1.52 0.10 -1.49
N ALA A 52 2.71 -0.29 -1.06
CA ALA A 52 3.94 -0.07 -1.79
C ALA A 52 4.84 -1.31 -1.76
N GLN A 53 5.64 -1.46 -2.81
CA GLN A 53 6.65 -2.49 -2.95
C GLN A 53 8.04 -1.85 -2.98
N ARG A 54 8.97 -2.42 -2.21
CA ARG A 54 10.38 -2.05 -2.28
C ARG A 54 11.08 -2.91 -3.33
N GLN A 55 11.58 -2.27 -4.37
CA GLN A 55 12.34 -2.93 -5.44
C GLN A 55 13.78 -3.26 -4.98
N PRO A 56 14.46 -4.21 -5.66
CA PRO A 56 15.87 -4.52 -5.39
C PRO A 56 16.80 -3.31 -5.58
N SER A 57 16.45 -2.40 -6.49
CA SER A 57 17.15 -1.12 -6.70
C SER A 57 17.08 -0.18 -5.49
N GLY A 58 16.22 -0.48 -4.52
CA GLY A 58 15.93 0.37 -3.36
C GLY A 58 14.82 1.39 -3.61
N LEU A 59 14.32 1.51 -4.84
CA LEU A 59 13.14 2.32 -5.16
C LEU A 59 11.88 1.74 -4.50
N VAL A 60 10.96 2.62 -4.12
CA VAL A 60 9.65 2.26 -3.59
C VAL A 60 8.60 2.58 -4.65
N ALA A 61 7.97 1.54 -5.18
CA ALA A 61 6.85 1.68 -6.11
C ALA A 61 5.55 1.65 -5.32
N VAL A 62 4.73 2.68 -5.46
CA VAL A 62 3.41 2.78 -4.82
C VAL A 62 2.39 2.22 -5.80
N PHE A 63 1.52 1.34 -5.30
CA PHE A 63 0.38 0.87 -6.08
C PHE A 63 -0.75 1.86 -5.90
N GLU A 64 -1.36 2.30 -7.01
CA GLU A 64 -2.64 2.97 -6.93
C GLU A 64 -3.73 1.92 -6.72
N ASP A 65 -4.44 2.00 -5.60
CA ASP A 65 -5.66 1.22 -5.42
C ASP A 65 -6.68 1.73 -6.44
N GLY A 66 -6.86 0.98 -7.53
CA GLY A 66 -7.93 1.16 -8.50
C GLY A 66 -9.31 0.76 -7.93
N ILE A 67 -9.64 1.19 -6.72
CA ILE A 67 -10.94 0.93 -6.08
C ILE A 67 -11.73 2.25 -5.96
N ASN A 68 -11.82 2.97 -7.08
CA ASN A 68 -13.04 3.68 -7.44
C ASN A 68 -13.67 2.89 -8.59
N SER A 69 -14.09 1.67 -8.31
CA SER A 69 -15.07 1.00 -9.17
C SER A 69 -16.41 1.67 -8.86
N ASP A 70 -16.78 2.69 -9.63
CA ASP A 70 -18.14 3.23 -9.62
C ASP A 70 -19.13 2.07 -9.85
N PRO A 71 -20.01 1.74 -8.88
CA PRO A 71 -21.03 0.72 -9.11
C PRO A 71 -22.14 1.21 -10.06
N GLU A 72 -22.12 2.47 -10.52
CA GLU A 72 -23.18 3.05 -11.34
C GLU A 72 -23.17 2.65 -12.82
N ALA A 73 -22.08 2.04 -13.33
CA ALA A 73 -22.02 1.63 -14.73
C ALA A 73 -22.70 0.27 -15.02
N ALA A 74 -23.14 -0.47 -14.01
CA ALA A 74 -23.64 -1.84 -14.20
C ALA A 74 -25.17 -1.95 -14.41
N ASN A 75 -25.95 -0.88 -14.22
CA ASN A 75 -27.42 -0.96 -14.19
C ASN A 75 -28.16 -0.28 -15.36
N SER A 76 -27.46 0.31 -16.34
CA SER A 76 -28.10 1.03 -17.45
C SER A 76 -28.29 0.22 -18.73
N ASP A 77 -27.82 -1.04 -18.80
CA ASP A 77 -27.80 -1.82 -20.04
C ASP A 77 -28.83 -2.98 -20.13
N MET A 78 -29.61 -3.25 -19.08
CA MET A 78 -30.68 -4.28 -19.14
C MET A 78 -32.06 -3.74 -19.58
N SER A 79 -32.22 -2.42 -19.74
CA SER A 79 -33.53 -1.80 -19.95
C SER A 79 -33.98 -1.70 -21.42
N LYS A 80 -33.19 -2.17 -22.40
CA LYS A 80 -33.47 -1.93 -23.84
C LYS A 80 -33.75 -3.17 -24.70
N GLN A 81 -33.84 -4.38 -24.12
CA GLN A 81 -33.97 -5.61 -24.93
C GLN A 81 -35.35 -6.28 -24.95
N ASN A 82 -36.35 -5.71 -24.30
CA ASN A 82 -37.74 -6.11 -24.51
C ASN A 82 -38.47 -4.95 -25.14
N HIS A 83 -38.83 -5.04 -26.42
CA HIS A 83 -40.04 -4.51 -27.08
C HIS A 83 -39.83 -4.63 -28.60
N GLY A 84 -40.48 -5.62 -29.24
CA GLY A 84 -40.66 -5.59 -30.69
C GLY A 84 -40.41 -6.89 -31.44
N ARG A 85 -41.10 -7.98 -31.09
CA ARG A 85 -41.49 -9.02 -32.06
C ARG A 85 -42.92 -9.43 -31.74
N SER A 86 -43.86 -8.70 -32.34
CA SER A 86 -45.25 -9.09 -32.48
C SER A 86 -45.52 -9.19 -33.98
N ASP A 87 -45.96 -10.39 -34.37
CA ASP A 87 -46.73 -10.79 -35.55
C ASP A 87 -46.19 -10.55 -36.97
#